data_AF-A0A4R1KIN9-F1
#
_entry.id   AF-A0A4R1KIN9-F1
#
_cell.length_a   1.000
_cell.length_b   1.000
_cell.length_c   1.000
_cell.angle_alpha   90.00
_cell.angle_beta   90.00
_cell.angle_gamma   90.00
#
_symmetry.space_group_name_H-M   'P 1'
#
loop_
_entity.id
_entity.type
_entity.pdbx_description
1 polymer ?
#
loop_
_entity_poly.entity_id
_entity_poly.type
_entity_poly.pdbx_seq_one_letter_code
_entity_poly.pdbx_strand_id
1 'polypeptide(L)'
;MKSIFTSLVLLFTFISFSQDLSDKAQIEVTLNNYIDGFYQGDTLKLKAALKPRLHKFGYLKDKETGDYNYYQALPYKKALALAQSLKDQGKLRTETEMRGVKVLEIANHIAAARVTGTWGIDYVLLSKDDGKWMIEQVIWEGPYLKEYKEDTTTTYYLIRHAEKDRSDKTNRNPHLTEKGLKRAENWATVLKDVKFDAVYSTDYNRTKETALPTAKSLGLELQFYDPRNMDMKQFMKDTKGKTVLIVGHSNTTPMFANGLLGDKKYDMMDDNNNGGLYIVTMTNTDVSSMLLQVD
;
A
#
# COMPACT_ATOMS: atom_id res chain seq x y z
N MET A 1 19.62 32.48 43.90
CA MET A 1 19.95 31.15 43.32
C MET A 1 18.67 30.34 43.15
N LYS A 2 18.11 30.28 41.94
CA LYS A 2 17.10 29.31 41.53
C LYS A 2 17.42 28.92 40.10
N SER A 3 17.96 27.73 39.90
CA SER A 3 18.12 27.12 38.58
C SER A 3 16.93 26.19 38.38
N ILE A 4 16.14 26.43 37.34
CA ILE A 4 15.08 25.51 36.90
C ILE A 4 15.62 24.81 35.66
N PHE A 5 15.84 23.51 35.82
CA PHE A 5 16.20 22.57 34.77
C PHE A 5 14.94 22.27 33.95
N THR A 6 14.95 22.59 32.66
CA THR A 6 13.90 22.13 31.72
C THR A 6 14.55 21.13 30.78
N SER A 7 14.44 19.85 31.12
CA SER A 7 14.81 18.76 30.21
C SER A 7 13.74 18.58 29.15
N LEU A 8 14.17 18.70 27.92
CA LEU A 8 13.43 18.47 26.69
C LEU A 8 13.13 16.97 26.55
N VAL A 9 11.87 16.57 26.67
CA VAL A 9 11.40 15.21 26.33
C VAL A 9 10.80 15.27 24.92
N LEU A 10 11.58 14.82 23.93
CA LEU A 10 11.11 14.63 22.55
C LEU A 10 11.91 13.48 21.92
N LEU A 11 11.63 12.24 22.35
CA LEU A 11 12.30 11.04 21.80
C LEU A 11 11.41 9.79 21.69
N PHE A 12 10.10 9.88 21.90
CA PHE A 12 9.25 8.68 21.96
C PHE A 12 8.59 8.25 20.65
N THR A 13 8.55 9.07 19.60
CA THR A 13 7.81 8.73 18.37
C THR A 13 8.64 8.07 17.27
N PHE A 14 9.96 8.30 17.21
CA PHE A 14 10.81 7.71 16.17
C PHE A 14 11.17 6.24 16.42
N ILE A 15 11.23 5.82 17.70
CA ILE A 15 11.61 4.44 18.05
C ILE A 15 10.52 3.45 17.64
N SER A 16 9.25 3.79 17.88
CA SER A 16 8.11 2.90 17.55
C SER A 16 7.99 2.61 16.06
N PHE A 17 8.15 3.62 15.19
CA PHE A 17 8.10 3.43 13.73
C PHE A 17 9.28 2.60 13.21
N SER A 18 10.49 2.83 13.71
CA SER A 18 11.67 2.04 13.31
C SER A 18 11.58 0.59 13.81
N GLN A 19 11.01 0.38 14.99
CA GLN A 19 10.79 -0.96 15.56
C GLN A 19 9.70 -1.71 14.78
N ASP A 20 8.62 -1.04 14.40
CA ASP A 20 7.53 -1.64 13.62
C ASP A 20 7.98 -2.04 12.20
N LEU A 21 8.78 -1.21 11.53
CA LEU A 21 9.42 -1.57 10.25
C LEU A 21 10.37 -2.77 10.39
N SER A 22 11.12 -2.85 11.50
CA SER A 22 12.01 -3.97 11.78
C SER A 22 11.24 -5.26 12.08
N ASP A 23 10.16 -5.16 12.86
CA ASP A 23 9.32 -6.29 13.24
C ASP A 23 8.55 -6.82 12.04
N LYS A 24 8.00 -5.94 11.20
CA LYS A 24 7.39 -6.31 9.92
C LYS A 24 8.35 -7.12 9.05
N ALA A 25 9.57 -6.63 8.84
CA ALA A 25 10.56 -7.33 8.03
C ALA A 25 10.92 -8.72 8.60
N GLN A 26 11.06 -8.85 9.93
CA GLN A 26 11.32 -10.14 10.58
C GLN A 26 10.14 -11.10 10.44
N ILE A 27 8.91 -10.61 10.59
CA ILE A 27 7.70 -11.41 10.37
C ILE A 27 7.66 -11.89 8.92
N GLU A 28 7.88 -11.02 7.94
CA GLU A 28 7.92 -11.39 6.52
C GLU A 28 8.97 -12.46 6.24
N VAL A 29 10.17 -12.38 6.83
CA VAL A 29 11.19 -13.44 6.75
C VAL A 29 10.68 -14.75 7.35
N THR A 30 10.04 -14.71 8.52
CA THR A 30 9.45 -15.90 9.17
C THR A 30 8.37 -16.54 8.30
N LEU A 31 7.49 -15.75 7.69
CA LEU A 31 6.43 -16.25 6.78
C LEU A 31 7.02 -16.84 5.49
N ASN A 32 8.07 -16.25 4.95
CA ASN A 32 8.76 -16.78 3.77
C ASN A 32 9.48 -18.10 4.08
N ASN A 33 10.14 -18.21 5.23
CA ASN A 33 10.72 -19.47 5.71
C ASN A 33 9.66 -20.56 5.88
N TYR A 34 8.47 -20.19 6.35
CA TYR A 34 7.35 -21.11 6.45
C TYR A 34 6.90 -21.67 5.09
N ILE A 35 6.77 -20.81 4.08
CA ILE A 35 6.42 -21.23 2.71
C ILE A 35 7.50 -22.15 2.13
N ASP A 36 8.75 -21.69 2.17
CA ASP A 36 9.90 -22.42 1.62
C ASP A 36 10.09 -23.77 2.30
N GLY A 37 9.81 -23.85 3.61
CA GLY A 37 9.87 -25.09 4.36
C GLY A 37 8.97 -26.18 3.77
N PHE A 38 7.80 -25.82 3.23
CA PHE A 38 6.95 -26.77 2.51
C PHE A 38 7.31 -26.90 1.02
N TYR A 39 7.61 -25.81 0.33
CA TYR A 39 7.94 -25.84 -1.10
C TYR A 39 9.24 -26.59 -1.40
N GLN A 40 10.24 -26.46 -0.55
CA GLN A 40 11.58 -27.04 -0.72
C GLN A 40 11.78 -28.28 0.18
N GLY A 41 10.77 -28.61 0.99
CA GLY A 41 10.88 -29.63 2.02
C GLY A 41 12.00 -29.36 3.04
N ASP A 42 12.25 -28.07 3.31
CA ASP A 42 13.33 -27.62 4.18
C ASP A 42 12.86 -27.54 5.65
N THR A 43 13.20 -28.59 6.41
CA THR A 43 12.86 -28.66 7.82
C THR A 43 13.61 -27.64 8.69
N LEU A 44 14.74 -27.08 8.25
CA LEU A 44 15.46 -26.04 8.98
C LEU A 44 14.71 -24.71 8.89
N LYS A 45 14.17 -24.37 7.72
CA LYS A 45 13.30 -23.19 7.55
C LYS A 45 12.02 -23.32 8.36
N LEU A 46 11.40 -24.50 8.39
CA LEU A 46 10.26 -24.75 9.27
C LEU A 46 10.61 -24.61 10.76
N LYS A 47 11.77 -25.12 11.21
CA LYS A 47 12.25 -24.93 12.59
C LYS A 47 12.53 -23.47 12.92
N ALA A 48 12.97 -22.69 11.94
CA ALA A 48 13.20 -21.25 12.11
C ALA A 48 11.89 -20.47 12.22
N ALA A 49 10.83 -20.92 11.54
CA ALA A 49 9.54 -20.23 11.47
C ALA A 49 8.49 -20.69 12.50
N LEU A 50 8.46 -21.97 12.86
CA LEU A 50 7.39 -22.57 13.66
C LEU A 50 7.80 -22.78 15.11
N LYS A 51 6.93 -22.39 16.06
CA LYS A 51 7.13 -22.81 17.45
C LYS A 51 6.81 -24.30 17.63
N PRO A 52 7.47 -25.00 18.58
CA PRO A 52 7.13 -26.39 18.92
C PRO A 52 5.67 -26.59 19.36
N ARG A 53 5.03 -25.53 19.90
CA ARG A 53 3.62 -25.51 20.31
C ARG A 53 2.62 -25.18 19.18
N LEU A 54 3.03 -25.29 17.91
CA LEU A 54 2.20 -24.98 16.75
C LEU A 54 0.83 -25.69 16.80
N HIS A 55 -0.23 -24.90 16.64
CA HIS A 55 -1.58 -25.37 16.38
C HIS A 55 -1.99 -25.03 14.94
N LYS A 56 -1.88 -26.00 14.01
CA LYS A 56 -2.29 -25.83 12.62
C LYS A 56 -3.40 -26.82 12.26
N PHE A 57 -4.44 -26.35 11.59
CA PHE A 57 -5.50 -27.17 10.99
C PHE A 57 -6.14 -26.43 9.82
N GLY A 58 -6.94 -27.12 9.01
CA GLY A 58 -7.59 -26.45 7.89
C GLY A 58 -8.65 -27.26 7.17
N TYR A 59 -9.18 -26.64 6.12
CA TYR A 59 -10.34 -27.08 5.37
C TYR A 59 -9.97 -27.32 3.91
N LEU A 60 -10.31 -28.51 3.40
CA LEU A 60 -10.09 -28.86 2.01
C LEU A 60 -11.42 -28.78 1.27
N LYS A 61 -11.41 -28.11 0.12
CA LYS A 61 -12.54 -28.07 -0.80
C LYS A 61 -12.75 -29.43 -1.42
N ASP A 62 -13.95 -29.97 -1.24
CA ASP A 62 -14.40 -31.16 -1.93
C ASP A 62 -14.54 -30.87 -3.43
N LYS A 63 -14.07 -31.79 -4.28
CA LYS A 63 -14.09 -31.59 -5.74
C LYS A 63 -15.47 -31.84 -6.36
N GLU A 64 -16.28 -32.67 -5.72
CA GLU A 64 -17.60 -33.06 -6.20
C GLU A 64 -18.67 -32.10 -5.70
N THR A 65 -18.67 -31.80 -4.40
CA THR A 65 -19.69 -30.92 -3.79
C THR A 65 -19.31 -29.45 -3.84
N GLY A 66 -18.01 -29.14 -3.82
CA GLY A 66 -17.50 -27.78 -3.71
C GLY A 66 -17.49 -27.22 -2.28
N ASP A 67 -17.89 -28.01 -1.28
CA ASP A 67 -17.89 -27.59 0.12
C ASP A 67 -16.50 -27.66 0.75
N TYR A 68 -16.27 -26.83 1.76
CA TYR A 68 -15.02 -26.83 2.54
C TYR A 68 -15.22 -27.66 3.81
N ASN A 69 -14.54 -28.80 3.89
CA ASN A 69 -14.64 -29.74 5.02
C ASN A 69 -13.34 -29.76 5.82
N TYR A 70 -13.44 -29.97 7.14
CA TYR A 70 -12.27 -30.14 7.99
C TYR A 70 -11.39 -31.28 7.46
N TYR A 71 -10.12 -30.99 7.23
CA TYR A 71 -9.19 -31.95 6.61
C TYR A 71 -8.34 -32.64 7.67
N GLN A 72 -7.40 -31.92 8.29
CA GLN A 72 -6.58 -32.49 9.37
C GLN A 72 -5.89 -31.42 10.21
N ALA A 73 -5.51 -31.81 11.43
CA ALA A 73 -4.55 -31.10 12.25
C ALA A 73 -3.11 -31.45 11.84
N LEU A 74 -2.26 -30.43 11.76
CA LEU A 74 -0.85 -30.50 11.38
C LEU A 74 0.05 -29.86 12.47
N PRO A 75 0.12 -30.44 13.68
CA PRO A 75 1.01 -29.95 14.73
C PRO A 75 2.48 -30.03 14.30
N TYR A 76 3.36 -29.32 15.02
CA TYR A 76 4.77 -29.13 14.68
C TYR A 76 5.50 -30.37 14.12
N LYS A 77 5.44 -31.51 14.82
CA LYS A 77 6.10 -32.75 14.36
C LYS A 77 5.55 -33.27 13.02
N LYS A 78 4.24 -33.18 12.81
CA LYS A 78 3.60 -33.58 11.55
C LYS A 78 3.93 -32.59 10.42
N ALA A 79 4.06 -31.30 10.72
CA ALA A 79 4.48 -30.30 9.73
C ALA A 79 5.90 -30.59 9.21
N LEU A 80 6.85 -30.89 10.11
CA LEU A 80 8.20 -31.29 9.73
C LEU A 80 8.21 -32.60 8.91
N ALA A 81 7.43 -33.60 9.33
CA ALA A 81 7.30 -34.87 8.61
C ALA A 81 6.70 -34.69 7.21
N LEU A 82 5.71 -33.79 7.06
CA LEU A 82 5.12 -33.47 5.77
C LEU A 82 6.16 -32.84 4.83
N ALA A 83 6.91 -31.85 5.30
CA ALA A 83 7.98 -31.22 4.51
C ALA A 83 9.03 -32.24 4.05
N GLN A 84 9.47 -33.12 4.95
CA GLN A 84 10.41 -34.19 4.60
C GLN A 84 9.79 -35.15 3.56
N SER A 85 8.54 -35.56 3.75
CA SER A 85 7.84 -36.43 2.79
C SER A 85 7.67 -35.78 1.42
N LEU A 86 7.47 -34.46 1.33
CA LEU A 86 7.40 -33.75 0.05
C LEU A 86 8.74 -33.80 -0.68
N LYS A 87 9.84 -33.63 0.05
CA LYS A 87 11.21 -33.77 -0.47
C LYS A 87 11.49 -35.19 -0.96
N ASP A 88 11.16 -36.19 -0.15
CA ASP A 88 11.41 -37.60 -0.48
C ASP A 88 10.60 -38.06 -1.71
N GLN A 89 9.42 -37.47 -1.93
CA GLN A 89 8.57 -37.72 -3.11
C GLN A 89 8.95 -36.87 -4.34
N GLY A 90 9.96 -36.00 -4.24
CA GLY A 90 10.31 -35.07 -5.32
C GLY A 90 9.23 -34.03 -5.64
N LYS A 91 8.27 -33.80 -4.75
CA LYS A 91 7.15 -32.84 -4.90
C LYS A 91 7.57 -31.44 -4.44
N LEU A 92 8.70 -30.97 -4.96
CA LEU A 92 9.23 -29.64 -4.65
C LEU A 92 8.67 -28.59 -5.60
N ARG A 93 8.64 -27.33 -5.15
CA ARG A 93 8.20 -26.17 -5.92
C ARG A 93 9.23 -25.05 -5.88
N THR A 94 9.30 -24.26 -6.94
CA THR A 94 10.13 -23.05 -7.01
C THR A 94 9.34 -21.80 -6.61
N GLU A 95 10.06 -20.72 -6.29
CA GLU A 95 9.51 -19.50 -5.66
C GLU A 95 8.52 -18.71 -6.53
N THR A 96 8.41 -19.03 -7.82
CA THR A 96 7.63 -18.28 -8.82
C THR A 96 6.16 -18.68 -8.92
N GLU A 97 5.73 -19.78 -8.28
CA GLU A 97 4.33 -20.23 -8.29
C GLU A 97 3.56 -19.70 -7.07
N MET A 98 2.37 -19.11 -7.28
CA MET A 98 1.40 -18.59 -6.28
C MET A 98 1.98 -18.47 -4.85
N ARG A 99 2.66 -17.35 -4.58
CA ARG A 99 3.31 -17.03 -3.30
C ARG A 99 2.90 -15.62 -2.86
N GLY A 100 2.51 -15.46 -1.60
CA GLY A 100 2.27 -14.14 -1.03
C GLY A 100 2.36 -14.16 0.48
N VAL A 101 2.91 -13.09 1.06
CA VAL A 101 2.89 -12.84 2.51
C VAL A 101 2.28 -11.46 2.74
N LYS A 102 1.44 -11.32 3.75
CA LYS A 102 0.88 -10.04 4.17
C LYS A 102 0.81 -9.98 5.68
N VAL A 103 1.55 -9.04 6.29
CA VAL A 103 1.37 -8.72 7.70
C VAL A 103 0.08 -7.89 7.84
N LEU A 104 -0.83 -8.35 8.70
CA LEU A 104 -2.15 -7.73 8.90
C LEU A 104 -2.11 -6.74 10.09
N GLU A 105 -1.48 -7.16 11.19
CA GLU A 105 -1.36 -6.37 12.41
C GLU A 105 -0.12 -6.81 13.20
N ILE A 106 0.56 -5.83 13.81
CA ILE A 106 1.66 -6.05 14.74
C ILE A 106 1.29 -5.34 16.05
N ALA A 107 1.25 -6.10 17.14
CA ALA A 107 1.20 -5.57 18.49
C ALA A 107 2.55 -5.76 19.19
N ASN A 108 2.65 -5.43 20.47
CA ASN A 108 3.92 -5.48 21.20
C ASN A 108 4.60 -6.85 21.23
N HIS A 109 3.83 -7.94 21.24
CA HIS A 109 4.33 -9.30 21.42
C HIS A 109 3.67 -10.34 20.50
N ILE A 110 2.62 -9.94 19.78
CA ILE A 110 1.83 -10.80 18.90
C ILE A 110 1.64 -10.12 17.55
N ALA A 111 1.41 -10.91 16.51
CA ALA A 111 1.09 -10.40 15.18
C ALA A 111 0.12 -11.34 14.47
N ALA A 112 -0.67 -10.76 13.56
CA ALA A 112 -1.52 -11.49 12.64
C ALA A 112 -1.01 -11.31 11.20
N ALA A 113 -1.03 -12.37 10.42
CA ALA A 113 -0.58 -12.36 9.04
C ALA A 113 -1.39 -13.31 8.16
N ARG A 114 -1.21 -13.17 6.86
CA ARG A 114 -1.76 -14.03 5.82
C ARG A 114 -0.62 -14.58 4.96
N VAL A 115 -0.68 -15.86 4.65
CA VAL A 115 0.19 -16.53 3.67
C VAL A 115 -0.67 -17.09 2.55
N THR A 116 -0.23 -16.91 1.31
CA THR A 116 -0.81 -17.56 0.14
C THR A 116 0.24 -18.49 -0.45
N GLY A 117 -0.15 -19.75 -0.64
CA GLY A 117 0.66 -20.77 -1.31
C GLY A 117 -0.17 -21.54 -2.34
N THR A 118 0.47 -22.46 -3.07
CA THR A 118 -0.25 -23.35 -4.01
C THR A 118 -1.32 -24.21 -3.34
N TRP A 119 -1.21 -24.41 -2.02
CA TRP A 119 -2.19 -25.14 -1.23
C TRP A 119 -3.44 -24.30 -0.91
N GLY A 120 -3.38 -22.97 -0.98
CA GLY A 120 -4.48 -22.07 -0.63
C GLY A 120 -4.04 -20.89 0.26
N ILE A 121 -4.90 -20.49 1.19
CA ILE A 121 -4.67 -19.38 2.10
C ILE A 121 -4.50 -19.89 3.53
N ASP A 122 -3.52 -19.33 4.23
CA ASP A 122 -3.26 -19.51 5.65
C ASP A 122 -3.46 -18.17 6.37
N TYR A 123 -4.30 -18.13 7.40
CA TYR A 123 -4.26 -17.08 8.42
C TYR A 123 -3.34 -17.54 9.55
N VAL A 124 -2.41 -16.67 9.90
CA VAL A 124 -1.25 -16.99 10.74
C VAL A 124 -1.22 -16.05 11.94
N LEU A 125 -1.08 -16.62 13.14
CA LEU A 125 -0.80 -15.87 14.36
C LEU A 125 0.63 -16.15 14.82
N LEU A 126 1.37 -15.09 15.10
CA LEU A 126 2.76 -15.11 15.52
C LEU A 126 2.91 -14.50 16.92
N SER A 127 3.98 -14.89 17.60
CA SER A 127 4.45 -14.23 18.83
C SER A 127 5.97 -14.07 18.83
N LYS A 128 6.45 -13.15 19.68
CA LYS A 128 7.85 -12.73 19.73
C LYS A 128 8.52 -13.14 21.05
N ASP A 129 9.31 -14.21 21.03
CA ASP A 129 10.11 -14.60 22.21
C ASP A 129 11.57 -14.19 21.97
N ASP A 130 12.22 -13.56 22.96
CA ASP A 130 13.64 -13.16 22.91
C ASP A 130 14.01 -12.39 21.62
N GLY A 131 13.11 -11.50 21.19
CA GLY A 131 13.30 -10.70 19.98
C GLY A 131 12.93 -11.40 18.67
N LYS A 132 12.59 -12.70 18.69
CA LYS A 132 12.36 -13.52 17.49
C LYS A 132 10.87 -13.82 17.26
N TRP A 133 10.37 -13.44 16.08
CA TRP A 133 9.02 -13.75 15.63
C TRP A 133 8.88 -15.18 15.10
N MET A 134 7.91 -15.93 15.63
CA MET A 134 7.63 -17.31 15.22
C MET A 134 6.12 -17.58 15.19
N ILE A 135 5.70 -18.48 14.30
CA ILE A 135 4.32 -18.88 14.09
C ILE A 135 3.85 -19.82 15.20
N GLU A 136 2.69 -19.51 15.78
CA GLU A 136 2.03 -20.34 16.79
C GLU A 136 0.76 -21.00 16.29
N GLN A 137 -0.04 -20.31 15.48
CA GLN A 137 -1.32 -20.82 15.03
C GLN A 137 -1.50 -20.57 13.54
N VAL A 138 -2.08 -21.56 12.87
CA VAL A 138 -2.45 -21.46 11.45
C VAL A 138 -3.79 -22.11 11.22
N ILE A 139 -4.75 -21.36 10.69
CA ILE A 139 -5.95 -21.91 10.07
C ILE A 139 -5.81 -21.72 8.57
N TRP A 140 -6.04 -22.79 7.80
CA TRP A 140 -5.90 -22.73 6.36
C TRP A 140 -7.11 -23.28 5.61
N GLU A 141 -7.30 -22.82 4.37
CA GLU A 141 -8.29 -23.36 3.45
C GLU A 141 -7.70 -23.50 2.04
N GLY A 142 -8.15 -24.50 1.28
CA GLY A 142 -7.75 -24.63 -0.12
C GLY A 142 -8.41 -25.78 -0.88
N PRO A 143 -8.14 -25.90 -2.20
CA PRO A 143 -7.40 -24.94 -3.01
C PRO A 143 -8.17 -23.63 -3.16
N TYR A 144 -7.44 -22.51 -3.15
CA TYR A 144 -8.04 -21.20 -3.36
C TYR A 144 -8.16 -20.94 -4.88
N LEU A 145 -9.40 -20.99 -5.40
CA LEU A 145 -9.67 -20.92 -6.85
C LEU A 145 -9.72 -19.50 -7.42
N LYS A 146 -9.79 -18.47 -6.56
CA LYS A 146 -9.65 -17.07 -7.02
C LYS A 146 -8.17 -16.74 -7.07
N GLU A 147 -7.70 -16.12 -8.15
CA GLU A 147 -6.37 -15.50 -8.16
C GLU A 147 -6.25 -14.61 -6.92
N TYR A 148 -5.36 -14.98 -5.99
CA TYR A 148 -5.00 -14.08 -4.91
C TYR A 148 -4.25 -12.90 -5.52
N LYS A 149 -4.94 -11.76 -5.64
CA LYS A 149 -4.30 -10.49 -5.99
C LYS A 149 -3.96 -9.81 -4.69
N GLU A 150 -2.67 -9.62 -4.44
CA GLU A 150 -2.21 -8.78 -3.35
C GLU A 150 -2.99 -7.46 -3.37
N ASP A 151 -3.37 -6.97 -2.19
CA ASP A 151 -4.16 -5.74 -2.06
C ASP A 151 -3.28 -4.55 -2.45
N THR A 152 -3.15 -4.31 -3.75
CA THR A 152 -2.46 -3.16 -4.29
C THR A 152 -3.35 -1.95 -4.04
N THR A 153 -2.89 -1.07 -3.15
CA THR A 153 -3.56 0.21 -2.92
C THR A 153 -2.96 1.24 -3.87
N THR A 154 -3.81 1.93 -4.60
CA THR A 154 -3.43 3.08 -5.43
C THR A 154 -4.04 4.32 -4.80
N THR A 155 -3.24 5.35 -4.55
CA THR A 155 -3.72 6.59 -3.95
C THR A 155 -3.43 7.77 -4.87
N TYR A 156 -4.48 8.47 -5.25
CA TYR A 156 -4.40 9.66 -6.10
C TYR A 156 -4.66 10.90 -5.26
N TYR A 157 -3.69 11.82 -5.27
CA TYR A 157 -3.83 13.17 -4.75
C TYR A 157 -4.12 14.08 -5.93
N LEU A 158 -5.26 14.76 -5.95
CA LEU A 158 -5.61 15.67 -7.01
C LEU A 158 -5.76 17.07 -6.45
N ILE A 159 -5.03 18.00 -7.06
CA ILE A 159 -5.12 19.42 -6.78
C ILE A 159 -5.41 20.18 -8.07
N ARG A 160 -5.92 21.40 -7.92
CA ARG A 160 -5.95 22.37 -9.00
C ARG A 160 -4.65 23.17 -8.98
N HIS A 161 -4.24 23.71 -10.13
CA HIS A 161 -3.21 24.75 -10.17
C HIS A 161 -3.49 25.89 -9.18
N ALA A 162 -2.42 26.53 -8.72
CA ALA A 162 -2.46 27.71 -7.87
C ALA A 162 -2.91 28.98 -8.62
N GLU A 163 -2.95 30.12 -7.92
CA GLU A 163 -3.42 31.41 -8.42
C GLU A 163 -2.65 31.86 -9.67
N LYS A 164 -3.31 31.82 -10.84
CA LYS A 164 -2.77 32.27 -12.13
C LYS A 164 -2.92 33.77 -12.35
N ASP A 165 -2.05 34.35 -13.17
CA ASP A 165 -2.22 35.72 -13.65
C ASP A 165 -3.49 35.83 -14.52
N ARG A 166 -4.22 36.93 -14.30
CA ARG A 166 -5.48 37.27 -14.98
C ARG A 166 -5.45 38.71 -15.52
N SER A 167 -4.31 39.40 -15.44
CA SER A 167 -4.12 40.77 -15.92
C SER A 167 -4.42 40.91 -17.42
N ASP A 168 -3.92 39.96 -18.23
CA ASP A 168 -4.22 39.82 -19.65
C ASP A 168 -5.23 38.68 -19.91
N LYS A 169 -6.44 39.04 -20.32
CA LYS A 169 -7.51 38.08 -20.64
C LYS A 169 -7.29 37.34 -21.95
N THR A 170 -6.40 37.81 -22.83
CA THR A 170 -6.07 37.17 -24.10
C THR A 170 -5.04 36.06 -23.93
N ASN A 171 -4.25 36.11 -22.86
CA ASN A 171 -3.29 35.07 -22.53
C ASN A 171 -3.98 33.75 -22.14
N ARG A 172 -3.88 32.75 -23.03
CA ARG A 172 -4.45 31.42 -22.84
C ARG A 172 -3.59 30.50 -21.97
N ASN A 173 -2.33 30.85 -21.74
CA ASN A 173 -1.39 30.08 -20.93
C ASN A 173 -0.66 30.96 -19.90
N PRO A 174 -1.41 31.63 -18.99
CA PRO A 174 -0.80 32.51 -18.01
C PRO A 174 0.04 31.72 -17.01
N HIS A 175 1.09 32.39 -16.54
CA HIS A 175 1.93 31.96 -15.42
C HIS A 175 1.20 32.16 -14.07
N LEU A 176 1.75 31.61 -13.00
CA LEU A 176 1.30 31.88 -11.64
C LEU A 176 1.61 33.32 -11.22
N THR A 177 0.75 33.87 -10.37
CA THR A 177 1.04 35.08 -9.59
C THR A 177 2.05 34.77 -8.48
N GLU A 178 2.62 35.79 -7.83
CA GLU A 178 3.45 35.58 -6.63
C GLU A 178 2.73 34.79 -5.53
N LYS A 179 1.42 35.04 -5.35
CA LYS A 179 0.57 34.28 -4.42
C LYS A 179 0.50 32.81 -4.84
N GLY A 180 0.33 32.56 -6.14
CA GLY A 180 0.29 31.21 -6.70
C GLY A 180 1.60 30.45 -6.53
N LEU A 181 2.74 31.12 -6.75
CA LEU A 181 4.07 30.55 -6.50
C LEU A 181 4.25 30.16 -5.04
N LYS A 182 3.85 31.03 -4.09
CA LYS A 182 3.89 30.71 -2.65
C LYS A 182 3.01 29.52 -2.30
N ARG A 183 1.83 29.40 -2.91
CA ARG A 183 0.95 28.24 -2.73
C ARG A 183 1.57 26.96 -3.30
N ALA A 184 2.24 27.04 -4.45
CA ALA A 184 2.95 25.90 -5.04
C ALA A 184 4.04 25.36 -4.09
N GLU A 185 4.82 26.26 -3.47
CA GLU A 185 5.80 25.89 -2.43
C GLU A 185 5.12 25.32 -1.17
N ASN A 186 3.96 25.87 -0.78
CA ASN A 186 3.20 25.32 0.34
C ASN A 186 2.73 23.89 0.06
N TRP A 187 2.31 23.56 -1.17
CA TRP A 187 1.96 22.19 -1.53
C TRP A 187 3.13 21.22 -1.36
N ALA A 188 4.35 21.63 -1.76
CA ALA A 188 5.54 20.82 -1.52
C ALA A 188 5.78 20.58 -0.01
N THR A 189 5.50 21.59 0.82
CA THR A 189 5.62 21.48 2.27
C THR A 189 4.55 20.57 2.89
N VAL A 190 3.29 20.75 2.50
CA VAL A 190 2.14 19.96 2.99
C VAL A 190 2.28 18.49 2.60
N LEU A 191 2.82 18.21 1.42
CA LEU A 191 2.90 16.86 0.87
C LEU A 191 4.29 16.22 1.02
N LYS A 192 5.23 16.83 1.75
CA LYS A 192 6.62 16.38 1.87
C LYS A 192 6.80 14.94 2.37
N ASP A 193 5.88 14.48 3.21
CA ASP A 193 5.93 13.15 3.85
C ASP A 193 5.20 12.09 3.02
N VAL A 194 4.53 12.50 1.93
CA VAL A 194 3.88 11.59 1.00
C VAL A 194 4.91 11.07 0.00
N LYS A 195 5.11 9.75 -0.02
CA LYS A 195 6.00 9.08 -0.98
C LYS A 195 5.29 8.92 -2.32
N PHE A 196 5.36 9.94 -3.16
CA PHE A 196 4.83 9.84 -4.52
C PHE A 196 5.75 8.99 -5.41
N ASP A 197 5.13 8.18 -6.27
CA ASP A 197 5.81 7.46 -7.34
C ASP A 197 5.77 8.25 -8.66
N ALA A 198 4.82 9.17 -8.81
CA ALA A 198 4.66 9.99 -10.00
C ALA A 198 3.93 11.31 -9.72
N VAL A 199 4.27 12.33 -10.50
CA VAL A 199 3.57 13.62 -10.51
C VAL A 199 3.12 13.93 -11.94
N TYR A 200 1.81 14.07 -12.12
CA TYR A 200 1.18 14.42 -13.38
C TYR A 200 0.69 15.87 -13.37
N SER A 201 0.84 16.53 -14.50
CA SER A 201 0.32 17.88 -14.75
C SER A 201 -0.21 17.98 -16.17
N THR A 202 -1.20 18.83 -16.40
CA THR A 202 -1.47 19.27 -17.78
C THR A 202 -0.35 20.19 -18.26
N ASP A 203 -0.18 20.35 -19.57
CA ASP A 203 0.90 21.16 -20.16
C ASP A 203 0.59 22.68 -20.22
N TYR A 204 0.03 23.23 -19.14
CA TYR A 204 -0.10 24.68 -18.96
C TYR A 204 0.95 25.19 -17.97
N ASN A 205 1.39 26.44 -18.13
CA ASN A 205 2.40 27.06 -17.27
C ASN A 205 1.95 27.02 -15.80
N ARG A 206 0.72 27.46 -15.52
CA ARG A 206 0.15 27.42 -14.17
C ARG A 206 0.13 26.05 -13.50
N THR A 207 -0.15 24.96 -14.23
CA THR A 207 -0.18 23.60 -13.65
C THR A 207 1.24 23.08 -13.46
N LYS A 208 2.13 23.30 -14.43
CA LYS A 208 3.56 22.99 -14.32
C LYS A 208 4.20 23.66 -13.11
N GLU A 209 4.01 24.96 -12.98
CA GLU A 209 4.58 25.76 -11.87
C GLU A 209 3.99 25.37 -10.52
N THR A 210 2.74 24.88 -10.48
CA THR A 210 2.15 24.36 -9.23
C THR A 210 2.75 23.01 -8.85
N ALA A 211 2.97 22.13 -9.82
CA ALA A 211 3.46 20.77 -9.59
C ALA A 211 4.97 20.70 -9.32
N LEU A 212 5.74 21.62 -9.91
CA LEU A 212 7.19 21.55 -9.96
C LEU A 212 7.89 21.56 -8.59
N PRO A 213 7.48 22.39 -7.60
CA PRO A 213 8.10 22.36 -6.28
C PRO A 213 7.99 20.98 -5.62
N THR A 214 6.80 20.38 -5.63
CA THR A 214 6.58 19.04 -5.06
C THR A 214 7.39 17.98 -5.79
N ALA A 215 7.37 17.97 -7.13
CA ALA A 215 8.15 17.01 -7.93
C ALA A 215 9.65 17.11 -7.66
N LYS A 216 10.21 18.34 -7.64
CA LYS A 216 11.63 18.58 -7.33
C LYS A 216 12.00 18.15 -5.92
N SER A 217 11.17 18.42 -4.93
CA SER A 217 11.43 18.05 -3.54
C SER A 217 11.56 16.54 -3.32
N LEU A 218 10.96 15.75 -4.23
CA LEU A 218 10.94 14.29 -4.18
C LEU A 218 11.83 13.64 -5.25
N GLY A 219 12.57 14.43 -6.03
CA GLY A 219 13.43 13.93 -7.10
C GLY A 219 12.67 13.26 -8.26
N LEU A 220 11.42 13.66 -8.50
CA LEU A 220 10.57 13.12 -9.56
C LEU A 220 10.50 14.05 -10.77
N GLU A 221 10.33 13.46 -11.96
CA GLU A 221 10.03 14.19 -13.19
C GLU A 221 8.52 14.45 -13.33
N LEU A 222 8.17 15.57 -13.97
CA LEU A 222 6.78 15.86 -14.33
C LEU A 222 6.35 15.03 -15.54
N GLN A 223 5.25 14.31 -15.38
CA GLN A 223 4.57 13.61 -16.46
C GLN A 223 3.39 14.45 -16.96
N PHE A 224 3.17 14.44 -18.27
CA PHE A 224 2.13 15.25 -18.89
C PHE A 224 0.91 14.41 -19.28
N TYR A 225 -0.28 14.97 -19.08
CA TYR A 225 -1.53 14.37 -19.54
C TYR A 225 -2.43 15.41 -20.22
N ASP A 226 -3.23 14.97 -21.18
CA ASP A 226 -4.29 15.78 -21.80
C ASP A 226 -5.64 15.39 -21.18
N PRO A 227 -6.30 16.28 -20.41
CA PRO A 227 -7.57 15.96 -19.77
C PRO A 227 -8.72 15.70 -20.76
N ARG A 228 -8.58 16.06 -22.04
CA ARG A 228 -9.60 15.84 -23.08
C ARG A 228 -9.46 14.51 -23.79
N ASN A 229 -8.26 13.95 -23.84
CA ASN A 229 -7.93 12.75 -24.60
C ASN A 229 -7.26 11.67 -23.74
N MET A 230 -7.62 11.64 -22.45
CA MET A 230 -7.03 10.70 -21.50
C MET A 230 -7.75 9.36 -21.54
N ASP A 231 -7.00 8.29 -21.81
CA ASP A 231 -7.48 6.93 -21.57
C ASP A 231 -7.39 6.62 -20.07
N MET A 232 -8.50 6.83 -19.37
CA MET A 232 -8.61 6.57 -17.93
C MET A 232 -8.33 5.10 -17.58
N LYS A 233 -8.69 4.14 -18.44
CA LYS A 233 -8.45 2.72 -18.16
C LYS A 233 -6.96 2.41 -18.22
N GLN A 234 -6.28 2.93 -19.25
CA GLN A 234 -4.84 2.77 -19.40
C GLN A 234 -4.09 3.50 -18.27
N PHE A 235 -4.50 4.72 -17.93
CA PHE A 235 -3.92 5.45 -16.80
C PHE A 235 -4.01 4.68 -15.47
N MET A 236 -5.19 4.16 -15.14
CA MET A 236 -5.39 3.37 -13.91
C MET A 236 -4.57 2.08 -13.92
N LYS A 237 -4.35 1.47 -15.09
CA LYS A 237 -3.47 0.31 -15.25
C LYS A 237 -2.01 0.67 -14.99
N ASP A 238 -1.52 1.76 -15.57
CA ASP A 238 -0.11 2.19 -15.47
C ASP A 238 0.27 2.75 -14.10
N THR A 239 -0.75 3.22 -13.36
CA THR A 239 -0.59 3.75 -12.01
C THR A 239 -0.96 2.76 -10.91
N LYS A 240 -1.34 1.52 -11.25
CA LYS A 240 -1.76 0.52 -10.27
C LYS A 240 -0.68 0.29 -9.19
N GLY A 241 -1.08 0.39 -7.93
CA GLY A 241 -0.23 0.21 -6.76
C GLY A 241 0.64 1.42 -6.41
N LYS A 242 0.48 2.55 -7.10
CA LYS A 242 1.27 3.77 -6.92
C LYS A 242 0.55 4.83 -6.09
N THR A 243 1.32 5.74 -5.51
CA THR A 243 0.85 7.01 -4.98
C THR A 243 1.16 8.13 -5.97
N VAL A 244 0.15 8.82 -6.46
CA VAL A 244 0.27 9.73 -7.61
C VAL A 244 -0.30 11.10 -7.29
N LEU A 245 0.45 12.17 -7.60
CA LEU A 245 -0.06 13.55 -7.57
C LEU A 245 -0.55 13.93 -8.98
N ILE A 246 -1.73 14.55 -9.08
CA ILE A 246 -2.33 15.01 -10.34
C ILE A 246 -2.70 16.49 -10.19
N VAL A 247 -2.13 17.35 -11.04
CA VAL A 247 -2.37 18.79 -11.04
C VAL A 247 -3.19 19.18 -12.28
N GLY A 248 -4.42 19.63 -12.02
CA GLY A 248 -5.41 19.94 -13.05
C GLY A 248 -6.02 21.33 -12.95
N HIS A 249 -7.29 21.43 -13.32
CA HIS A 249 -8.06 22.67 -13.42
C HIS A 249 -9.36 22.58 -12.60
N SER A 250 -10.02 23.71 -12.35
CA SER A 250 -11.29 23.78 -11.59
C SER A 250 -12.37 22.85 -12.14
N ASN A 251 -12.44 22.69 -13.46
CA ASN A 251 -13.38 21.79 -14.11
C ASN A 251 -12.86 20.36 -14.25
N THR A 252 -11.55 20.15 -14.45
CA THR A 252 -11.02 18.82 -14.72
C THR A 252 -10.66 18.04 -13.46
N THR A 253 -10.25 18.69 -12.38
CA THR A 253 -9.84 18.02 -11.14
C THR A 253 -11.01 17.25 -10.49
N PRO A 254 -12.22 17.84 -10.29
CA PRO A 254 -13.36 17.09 -9.76
C PRO A 254 -13.85 16.00 -10.72
N MET A 255 -13.82 16.26 -12.04
CA MET A 255 -14.19 15.26 -13.05
C MET A 255 -13.25 14.05 -13.03
N PHE A 256 -11.94 14.29 -12.88
CA PHE A 256 -10.94 13.22 -12.78
C PHE A 256 -11.19 12.40 -11.51
N ALA A 257 -11.41 13.04 -10.36
CA ALA A 257 -11.73 12.35 -9.12
C ALA A 257 -12.99 11.47 -9.27
N ASN A 258 -14.07 11.99 -9.86
CA ASN A 258 -15.27 11.21 -10.15
C ASN A 258 -15.01 10.06 -11.13
N GLY A 259 -14.17 10.26 -12.15
CA GLY A 259 -13.78 9.22 -13.09
C GLY A 259 -13.03 8.07 -12.41
N LEU A 260 -12.16 8.37 -11.44
CA LEU A 260 -11.49 7.37 -10.60
C LEU A 260 -12.46 6.64 -9.66
N LEU A 261 -13.46 7.35 -9.14
CA LEU A 261 -14.49 6.77 -8.28
C LEU A 261 -15.49 5.89 -9.03
N GLY A 262 -15.70 6.14 -10.32
CA GLY A 262 -16.82 5.56 -11.07
C GLY A 262 -18.18 6.11 -10.65
N ASP A 263 -18.22 7.21 -9.89
CA ASP A 263 -19.43 7.85 -9.37
C ASP A 263 -19.31 9.38 -9.41
N LYS A 264 -20.44 10.06 -9.59
CA LYS A 264 -20.52 11.53 -9.65
C LYS A 264 -20.67 12.12 -8.25
N LYS A 265 -19.64 11.97 -7.42
CA LYS A 265 -19.62 12.43 -6.02
C LYS A 265 -19.32 13.94 -5.89
N TYR A 266 -18.42 14.47 -6.70
CA TYR A 266 -17.96 15.86 -6.61
C TYR A 266 -18.54 16.74 -7.71
N ASP A 267 -19.11 17.88 -7.31
CA ASP A 267 -19.55 18.92 -8.25
C ASP A 267 -18.36 19.71 -8.81
N MET A 268 -18.66 20.53 -9.82
CA MET A 268 -17.66 21.46 -10.38
C MET A 268 -17.18 22.44 -9.30
N MET A 269 -15.87 22.67 -9.27
CA MET A 269 -15.23 23.58 -8.35
C MET A 269 -15.31 25.03 -8.88
N ASP A 270 -15.46 25.99 -7.98
CA ASP A 270 -15.33 27.42 -8.29
C ASP A 270 -13.94 27.73 -8.88
N ASP A 271 -13.89 28.58 -9.92
CA ASP A 271 -12.66 29.01 -10.57
C ASP A 271 -11.72 29.84 -9.67
N ASN A 272 -12.10 30.18 -8.44
CA ASN A 272 -11.23 30.81 -7.45
C ASN A 272 -10.78 29.87 -6.32
N ASN A 273 -11.29 28.64 -6.24
CA ASN A 273 -10.79 27.67 -5.28
C ASN A 273 -9.48 27.05 -5.79
N ASN A 274 -8.37 27.30 -5.09
CA ASN A 274 -7.04 26.74 -5.39
C ASN A 274 -6.48 25.88 -4.24
N GLY A 275 -7.27 25.67 -3.18
CA GLY A 275 -6.85 24.97 -1.96
C GLY A 275 -7.48 23.59 -1.75
N GLY A 276 -8.37 23.17 -2.65
CA GLY A 276 -8.99 21.84 -2.58
C GLY A 276 -7.99 20.73 -2.89
N LEU A 277 -7.84 19.79 -1.96
CA LEU A 277 -7.10 18.54 -2.12
C LEU A 277 -8.06 17.35 -2.09
N TYR A 278 -8.19 16.68 -3.23
CA TYR A 278 -8.91 15.42 -3.33
C TYR A 278 -7.94 14.28 -3.11
N ILE A 279 -8.32 13.33 -2.26
CA ILE A 279 -7.58 12.09 -2.06
C ILE A 279 -8.53 10.96 -2.43
N VAL A 280 -8.17 10.19 -3.46
CA VAL A 280 -8.92 9.00 -3.91
C VAL A 280 -8.06 7.78 -3.65
N THR A 281 -8.58 6.82 -2.89
CA THR A 281 -7.89 5.58 -2.55
C THR A 281 -8.64 4.41 -3.16
N MET A 282 -7.92 3.60 -3.92
CA MET A 282 -8.45 2.44 -4.64
C MET A 282 -7.72 1.18 -4.20
N THR A 283 -8.47 0.19 -3.75
CA THR A 283 -7.99 -1.18 -3.50
C THR A 283 -8.58 -2.13 -4.54
N ASN A 284 -8.30 -3.42 -4.43
CA ASN A 284 -8.92 -4.43 -5.30
C ASN A 284 -10.43 -4.57 -5.07
N THR A 285 -10.93 -4.16 -3.90
CA THR A 285 -12.31 -4.39 -3.47
C THR A 285 -13.11 -3.11 -3.30
N ASP A 286 -12.44 -2.00 -2.98
CA ASP A 286 -13.08 -0.78 -2.52
C ASP A 286 -12.46 0.46 -3.16
N VAL A 287 -13.28 1.48 -3.32
CA VAL A 287 -12.87 2.79 -3.79
C VAL A 287 -13.47 3.84 -2.86
N SER A 288 -12.63 4.71 -2.32
CA SER A 288 -13.04 5.75 -1.38
C SER A 288 -12.39 7.08 -1.72
N SER A 289 -12.95 8.17 -1.19
CA SER A 289 -12.34 9.48 -1.34
C SER A 289 -12.72 10.46 -0.25
N MET A 290 -11.85 11.45 -0.07
CA MET A 290 -12.06 12.62 0.77
C MET A 290 -11.63 13.89 0.05
N LEU A 291 -12.22 15.02 0.45
CA LEU A 291 -11.84 16.36 0.01
C LEU A 291 -11.43 17.16 1.24
N LEU A 292 -10.22 17.72 1.20
CA LEU A 292 -9.68 18.62 2.21
C LEU A 292 -9.56 20.03 1.64
N GLN A 293 -9.64 21.03 2.51
CA GLN A 293 -9.33 22.42 2.19
C GLN A 293 -7.99 22.77 2.85
N VAL A 294 -7.03 23.23 2.05
CA VAL A 294 -5.68 23.61 2.48
C VAL A 294 -5.46 25.07 2.08
N ASP A 295 -5.12 25.90 3.06
CA ASP A 295 -4.95 27.35 2.87
C ASP A 295 -3.60 27.73 2.25
#